data_AF-A0A0G1G2L2-F1
#
_entry.id   AF-A0A0G1G2L2-F1
#
_cell.length_a   1.000
_cell.length_b   1.000
_cell.length_c   1.000
_cell.angle_alpha   90.00
_cell.angle_beta   90.00
_cell.angle_gamma   90.00
#
_symmetry.space_group_name_H-M   'P 1'
#
loop_
_entity.id
_entity.type
_entity.pdbx_description
1 polymer ?
#
loop_
_entity_poly.entity_id
_entity_poly.type
_entity_poly.pdbx_seq_one_letter_code
_entity_poly.pdbx_strand_id
1 'polypeptide(L)'
;MKESKTNAGKSVRVIKKLRSVSEMPMDEIKEARRSPYGFIAKLILVAILGTVIFLLVQKYRGLFLAGTVNSMPVTRHELNQKMAEKYGKQTFDEIISERILSQEI
;
A
#
# COMPACT_ATOMS: atom_id res chain seq x y z
N MET A 1 -5.50 -101.87 36.24
CA MET A 1 -6.01 -101.00 37.31
C MET A 1 -5.08 -99.79 37.46
N LYS A 2 -5.47 -98.62 36.93
CA LYS A 2 -5.12 -97.24 37.33
C LYS A 2 -5.49 -96.26 36.20
N GLU A 3 -6.74 -95.83 36.31
CA GLU A 3 -7.34 -94.52 36.00
C GLU A 3 -6.54 -93.50 35.19
N SER A 4 -7.11 -93.10 34.05
CA SER A 4 -6.85 -91.82 33.38
C SER A 4 -7.68 -90.70 34.03
N LYS A 5 -7.02 -89.63 34.50
CA LYS A 5 -7.62 -88.35 34.92
C LYS A 5 -7.06 -87.25 34.01
N THR A 6 -7.82 -86.77 33.03
CA THR A 6 -8.75 -85.62 33.01
C THR A 6 -8.12 -84.23 33.15
N ASN A 7 -8.60 -83.35 32.24
CA ASN A 7 -8.75 -81.89 32.30
C ASN A 7 -7.51 -81.02 31.99
N ALA A 8 -7.47 -80.35 30.84
CA ALA A 8 -8.23 -79.15 30.45
C ALA A 8 -7.67 -77.86 31.10
N GLY A 9 -6.71 -77.24 30.41
CA GLY A 9 -6.08 -75.97 30.78
C GLY A 9 -6.09 -74.98 29.61
N LYS A 10 -7.24 -74.31 29.46
CA LYS A 10 -7.54 -73.04 28.78
C LYS A 10 -6.40 -72.35 28.01
N SER A 11 -6.52 -72.36 26.67
CA SER A 11 -5.82 -71.45 25.76
C SER A 11 -6.38 -70.03 25.89
N VAL A 12 -5.65 -69.15 26.57
CA VAL A 12 -5.95 -67.71 26.54
C VAL A 12 -5.40 -67.15 25.23
N ARG A 13 -6.27 -67.04 24.21
CA ARG A 13 -5.96 -66.31 22.98
C ARG A 13 -5.98 -64.82 23.32
N VAL A 14 -4.79 -64.25 23.52
CA VAL A 14 -4.60 -62.79 23.59
C VAL A 14 -4.93 -62.22 22.22
N ILE A 15 -6.17 -61.74 22.07
CA ILE A 15 -6.61 -60.98 20.91
C ILE A 15 -5.85 -59.65 20.94
N LYS A 16 -4.73 -59.60 20.23
CA LYS A 16 -4.04 -58.34 19.92
C LYS A 16 -4.95 -57.56 18.99
N LYS A 17 -5.83 -56.74 19.58
CA LYS A 17 -6.68 -55.77 18.89
C LYS A 17 -5.75 -54.73 18.26
N LEU A 18 -5.29 -55.03 17.05
CA LEU A 18 -4.61 -54.08 16.18
C LEU A 18 -5.59 -52.95 15.92
N ARG A 19 -5.31 -51.83 16.56
CA ARG A 19 -5.93 -50.53 16.38
C ARG A 19 -5.95 -50.23 14.88
N SER A 20 -7.14 -50.32 14.27
CA SER A 20 -7.39 -49.81 12.93
C SER A 20 -7.08 -48.31 12.95
N VAL A 21 -5.92 -47.95 12.42
CA VAL A 21 -5.58 -46.56 12.18
C VAL A 21 -6.53 -46.11 11.07
N SER A 22 -7.51 -45.33 11.49
CA SER A 22 -8.44 -44.60 10.64
C SER A 22 -7.67 -43.92 9.51
N GLU A 23 -7.86 -44.38 8.28
CA GLU A 23 -7.49 -43.63 7.09
C GLU A 23 -8.37 -42.38 7.08
N MET A 24 -7.79 -41.25 7.45
CA MET A 24 -8.42 -39.95 7.25
C MET A 24 -8.43 -39.69 5.74
N PRO A 25 -9.57 -39.31 5.13
CA PRO A 25 -9.57 -38.85 3.76
C PRO A 25 -8.70 -37.60 3.71
N MET A 26 -7.64 -37.65 2.90
CA MET A 26 -6.87 -36.48 2.54
C MET A 26 -7.81 -35.51 1.85
N ASP A 27 -8.26 -34.50 2.57
CA ASP A 27 -8.93 -33.34 1.98
C ASP A 27 -7.93 -32.70 1.02
N GLU A 28 -8.24 -32.92 -0.26
CA GLU A 28 -7.60 -32.36 -1.43
C GLU A 28 -7.51 -30.83 -1.24
N ILE A 29 -6.33 -30.35 -0.85
CA ILE A 29 -6.04 -28.92 -0.80
C ILE A 29 -6.06 -28.45 -2.26
N LYS A 30 -7.24 -28.07 -2.75
CA LYS A 30 -7.38 -27.29 -3.96
C LYS A 30 -6.78 -25.93 -3.66
N GLU A 31 -5.48 -25.83 -3.87
CA GLU A 31 -4.78 -24.56 -3.98
C GLU A 31 -5.51 -23.76 -5.06
N ALA A 32 -6.35 -22.83 -4.61
CA ALA A 32 -6.91 -21.81 -5.48
C ALA A 32 -5.72 -21.05 -6.04
N ARG A 33 -5.31 -21.39 -7.27
CA ARG A 33 -4.39 -20.61 -8.09
C ARG A 33 -4.99 -19.21 -8.25
N ARG A 34 -4.76 -18.34 -7.29
CA ARG A 34 -5.04 -16.91 -7.42
C ARG A 34 -4.15 -16.43 -8.55
N SER A 35 -4.78 -16.12 -9.67
CA SER A 35 -4.06 -15.66 -10.85
C SER A 35 -3.20 -14.45 -10.44
N PRO A 36 -1.90 -14.44 -10.76
CA PRO A 36 -1.02 -13.33 -10.39
C PRO A 36 -1.46 -12.01 -11.05
N TYR A 37 -2.36 -12.08 -12.03
CA TYR A 37 -2.88 -10.95 -12.79
C TYR A 37 -3.55 -9.88 -11.92
N GLY A 38 -4.32 -10.28 -10.89
CA GLY A 38 -4.97 -9.32 -9.99
C GLY A 38 -3.99 -8.60 -9.07
N PHE A 39 -2.86 -9.24 -8.74
CA PHE A 39 -1.79 -8.63 -7.94
C PHE A 39 -0.91 -7.71 -8.80
N ILE A 40 -0.56 -8.15 -10.01
CA ILE A 40 0.19 -7.37 -10.99
C ILE A 40 -0.59 -6.09 -11.37
N ALA A 41 -1.89 -6.18 -11.61
CA ALA A 41 -2.72 -5.00 -11.90
C ALA A 41 -2.72 -3.98 -10.75
N LYS A 42 -2.79 -4.43 -9.49
CA LYS A 42 -2.70 -3.56 -8.31
C LYS A 42 -1.30 -2.94 -8.18
N LEU A 43 -0.24 -3.71 -8.43
CA LEU A 43 1.13 -3.20 -8.41
C LEU A 43 1.37 -2.15 -9.50
N ILE A 44 0.88 -2.39 -10.72
CA ILE A 44 0.96 -1.43 -11.82
C ILE A 44 0.20 -0.15 -11.47
N LEU A 45 -1.01 -0.27 -10.90
CA LEU A 45 -1.78 0.90 -10.47
C LEU A 45 -1.03 1.73 -9.41
N VAL A 46 -0.44 1.06 -8.40
CA VAL A 46 0.37 1.73 -7.37
C VAL A 46 1.64 2.35 -7.98
N ALA A 47 2.30 1.66 -8.92
CA ALA A 47 3.47 2.18 -9.60
C ALA A 47 3.14 3.42 -10.44
N ILE A 48 2.03 3.40 -11.19
CA ILE A 48 1.55 4.55 -11.96
C ILE A 48 1.25 5.71 -11.02
N LEU A 49 0.52 5.47 -9.92
CA LEU A 49 0.19 6.50 -8.95
C LEU A 49 1.45 7.13 -8.32
N GLY A 50 2.42 6.29 -7.94
CA GLY A 50 3.71 6.74 -7.44
C GLY A 50 4.49 7.57 -8.46
N THR A 51 4.44 7.17 -9.74
CA THR A 51 5.11 7.89 -10.84
C THR A 51 4.48 9.27 -11.06
N VAL A 52 3.14 9.36 -11.01
CA VAL A 52 2.42 10.64 -11.12
C VAL A 52 2.79 11.58 -9.97
N ILE A 53 2.81 11.07 -8.74
CA ILE A 53 3.22 11.85 -7.56
C ILE A 53 4.68 12.31 -7.68
N PHE A 54 5.58 11.42 -8.13
CA PHE A 54 6.99 11.73 -8.32
C PHE A 54 7.22 12.83 -9.37
N LEU A 55 6.51 12.75 -10.50
CA LEU A 55 6.54 13.79 -11.54
C LEU A 55 5.97 15.12 -11.06
N LEU A 56 4.90 15.08 -10.25
CA LEU A 56 4.36 16.26 -9.58
C LEU A 56 5.44 16.89 -8.70
N VAL A 57 6.08 16.14 -7.81
CA VAL A 57 7.11 16.68 -6.92
C VAL A 57 8.27 17.28 -7.72
N GLN A 58 8.72 16.65 -8.81
CA GLN A 58 9.75 17.23 -9.68
C GLN A 58 9.31 18.55 -10.32
N LYS A 59 8.09 18.63 -10.86
CA LYS A 59 7.58 19.83 -11.50
C LYS A 59 7.31 20.96 -10.50
N TYR A 60 6.77 20.62 -9.34
CA TYR A 60 6.43 21.59 -8.29
C TYR A 60 7.64 22.08 -7.51
N ARG A 61 8.81 21.42 -7.57
CA ARG A 61 10.07 21.96 -6.99
C ARG A 61 10.37 23.38 -7.48
N GLY A 62 10.08 23.70 -8.74
CA GLY A 62 10.23 25.06 -9.29
C GLY A 62 9.11 26.04 -8.93
N LEU A 63 7.97 25.55 -8.43
CA LEU A 63 6.88 26.40 -7.94
C LEU A 63 7.08 26.83 -6.49
N PHE A 64 7.76 26.03 -5.67
CA PHE A 64 8.03 26.36 -4.27
C PHE A 64 9.30 27.19 -4.09
N LEU A 65 10.32 26.98 -4.93
CA LEU A 65 11.58 27.72 -4.87
C LEU A 65 11.58 28.85 -5.92
N ALA A 66 11.52 30.11 -5.46
CA ALA A 66 11.63 31.28 -6.33
C ALA A 66 13.06 31.48 -6.85
N GLY A 67 14.03 31.01 -6.07
CA GLY A 67 15.46 31.14 -6.33
C GLY A 67 16.25 30.89 -5.06
N THR A 68 17.56 30.73 -5.19
CA THR A 68 18.50 30.71 -4.08
C THR A 68 19.25 32.03 -4.07
N VAL A 69 19.25 32.73 -2.93
CA VAL A 69 20.04 33.95 -2.74
C VAL A 69 21.01 33.67 -1.61
N ASN A 70 22.33 33.74 -1.87
CA ASN A 70 23.38 33.46 -0.88
C ASN A 70 23.19 32.12 -0.14
N SER A 71 22.94 31.04 -0.88
CA SER A 71 22.71 29.68 -0.33
C SER A 71 21.47 29.51 0.53
N MET A 72 20.62 30.54 0.67
CA MET A 72 19.30 30.43 1.30
C MET A 72 18.22 30.20 0.23
N PRO A 73 17.41 29.14 0.36
CA PRO A 73 16.26 28.93 -0.52
C PRO A 73 15.17 29.96 -0.22
N VAL A 74 14.83 30.80 -1.19
CA VAL A 74 13.69 31.73 -1.08
C VAL A 74 12.44 31.04 -1.58
N THR A 75 11.44 30.91 -0.71
CA THR A 75 10.16 30.31 -1.08
C THR A 75 9.28 31.32 -1.82
N ARG A 76 8.46 30.87 -2.77
CA ARG A 76 7.52 31.78 -3.47
C ARG A 76 6.50 32.42 -2.53
N HIS A 77 6.12 31.74 -1.45
CA HIS A 77 5.21 32.29 -0.45
C HIS A 77 5.83 33.50 0.25
N GLU A 78 7.06 33.35 0.75
CA GLU A 78 7.77 34.44 1.42
C GLU A 78 8.04 35.62 0.47
N LEU A 79 8.43 35.33 -0.77
CA LEU A 79 8.60 36.35 -1.80
C LEU A 79 7.29 37.11 -2.07
N ASN A 80 6.19 36.40 -2.29
CA ASN A 80 4.89 37.04 -2.55
C ASN A 80 4.43 37.89 -1.36
N GLN A 81 4.64 37.43 -0.13
CA GLN A 81 4.30 38.19 1.06
C GLN A 81 5.09 39.50 1.12
N LYS A 82 6.40 39.45 0.88
CA LYS A 82 7.26 40.65 0.86
C LYS A 82 6.94 41.60 -0.28
N MET A 83 6.62 41.07 -1.47
CA MET A 83 6.19 41.90 -2.60
C MET A 83 4.83 42.57 -2.34
N ALA A 84 3.86 41.83 -1.80
CA ALA A 84 2.54 42.37 -1.48
C ALA A 84 2.63 43.47 -0.40
N GLU A 85 3.48 43.29 0.61
CA GLU A 85 3.69 44.27 1.66
C GLU A 85 4.31 45.57 1.14
N LYS A 86 5.32 45.48 0.25
CA LYS A 86 6.05 46.65 -0.25
C LYS A 86 5.40 47.33 -1.45
N TYR A 87 4.88 46.56 -2.39
CA TYR A 87 4.42 47.05 -3.69
C TYR A 87 2.91 46.88 -3.89
N GLY A 88 2.20 46.16 -3.01
CA GLY A 88 0.79 45.82 -3.21
C GLY A 88 -0.13 47.03 -3.39
N LYS A 89 0.04 48.10 -2.59
CA LYS A 89 -0.77 49.32 -2.72
C LYS A 89 -0.51 50.04 -4.05
N GLN A 90 0.76 50.30 -4.37
CA GLN A 90 1.13 50.99 -5.60
C GLN A 90 0.66 50.23 -6.85
N THR A 91 0.91 48.91 -6.89
CA THR A 91 0.47 48.06 -7.99
C THR A 91 -1.06 48.00 -8.08
N PHE A 92 -1.76 48.02 -6.95
CA PHE A 92 -3.22 48.03 -6.95
C PHE A 92 -3.82 49.33 -7.49
N ASP A 93 -3.27 50.48 -7.08
CA ASP A 93 -3.70 51.79 -7.58
C ASP A 93 -3.44 51.93 -9.09
N GLU A 94 -2.32 51.40 -9.58
CA GLU A 94 -1.98 51.33 -11.00
C GLU A 94 -2.99 50.46 -11.79
N ILE A 95 -3.33 49.28 -11.27
CA ILE A 95 -4.35 48.40 -11.87
C ILE A 95 -5.73 49.08 -11.91
N ILE A 96 -6.09 49.83 -10.86
CA ILE A 96 -7.35 50.58 -10.84
C ILE A 96 -7.33 51.65 -11.94
N SER A 97 -6.26 52.43 -12.01
CA SER A 97 -6.11 53.50 -13.01
C SER A 97 -6.22 52.94 -14.43
N GLU A 98 -5.51 51.85 -14.73
CA GLU A 98 -5.60 51.16 -16.03
C GLU A 98 -7.01 50.66 -16.33
N ARG A 99 -7.72 50.10 -15.34
CA ARG A 99 -9.10 49.61 -15.52
C ARG A 99 -10.11 50.73 -15.76
N ILE A 100 -9.90 51.91 -15.20
CA ILE A 100 -10.77 53.07 -15.43
C ILE A 100 -10.52 53.61 -16.83
N LEU A 101 -9.25 53.82 -17.20
CA LEU A 101 -8.87 54.29 -18.53
C LEU A 101 -9.35 53.36 -19.65
N SER A 102 -9.28 52.05 -19.45
CA SER A 102 -9.78 51.06 -20.40
C SER A 102 -11.31 50.95 -20.48
N GLN A 103 -12.05 51.57 -19.56
CA GLN A 103 -13.52 51.67 -19.62
C GLN A 103 -13.99 52.99 -20.24
N GLU A 104 -13.16 54.03 -20.23
CA GLU A 104 -13.49 55.34 -20.80
C GLU A 104 -13.17 55.46 -22.30
N ILE A 105 -12.33 54.56 -22.83
CA ILE A 105 -12.00 54.42 -24.26
C ILE A 105 -12.93 53.41 -24.90
#